data_AF-A0A2D8HV68-F1
#
_entry.id   AF-A0A2D8HV68-F1
#
_cell.length_a   1.000
_cell.length_b   1.000
_cell.length_c   1.000
_cell.angle_alpha   90.00
_cell.angle_beta   90.00
_cell.angle_gamma   90.00
#
_symmetry.space_group_name_H-M   'P 1'
#
loop_
_entity.id
_entity.type
_entity.pdbx_description
1 polymer ?
#
loop_
_entity_poly.entity_id
_entity_poly.type
_entity_poly.pdbx_seq_one_letter_code
_entity_poly.pdbx_strand_id
1 'polypeptide(L)'
;MVEALTSFHKCWISKVPLRNKALIAAREAVKNIHQDVLVLAHQPENGRPLNDMPVEFREWLIDFGQSGHLALYRYDGFETIILAVLAGSL
;
A
#
# COMPACT_ATOMS: atom_id res chain seq x y z
N MET A 1 17.63 -14.70 0.80
CA MET A 1 16.79 -13.54 1.20
C MET A 1 15.60 -13.42 0.23
N VAL A 2 14.80 -14.48 0.10
CA VAL A 2 13.62 -14.54 -0.80
C VAL A 2 12.45 -15.33 -0.19
N GLU A 3 12.57 -15.78 1.06
CA GLU A 3 11.60 -16.72 1.67
C GLU A 3 10.44 -16.04 2.41
N ALA A 4 10.52 -14.73 2.66
CA ALA A 4 9.46 -14.00 3.37
C ALA A 4 8.22 -13.68 2.50
N LEU A 5 8.34 -13.70 1.16
CA LEU A 5 7.25 -13.31 0.27
C LEU A 5 6.26 -14.45 -0.04
N THR A 6 6.68 -15.71 0.11
CA THR A 6 5.83 -16.86 -0.24
C THR A 6 4.88 -17.27 0.90
N SER A 7 5.12 -16.82 2.13
CA SER A 7 4.30 -17.16 3.29
C SER A 7 3.00 -16.34 3.38
N PHE A 8 2.95 -15.17 2.72
CA PHE A 8 1.80 -14.26 2.80
C PHE A 8 0.60 -14.69 1.94
N HIS A 9 0.82 -15.56 0.94
CA HIS A 9 -0.19 -15.91 -0.07
C HIS A 9 -1.25 -16.93 0.39
N LYS A 10 -1.13 -17.54 1.58
CA LYS A 10 -2.02 -18.65 1.98
C LYS A 10 -3.03 -18.34 3.08
N CYS A 11 -2.95 -17.18 3.75
CA CYS A 11 -3.83 -16.89 4.89
C CYS A 11 -4.89 -15.81 4.63
N TRP A 12 -4.70 -14.91 3.67
CA TRP A 12 -5.41 -13.64 3.72
C TRP A 12 -6.83 -13.59 3.13
N ILE A 13 -7.37 -14.67 2.56
CA ILE A 13 -8.77 -14.69 2.06
C ILE A 13 -9.47 -16.02 2.36
N SER A 14 -9.49 -16.47 3.62
CA SER A 14 -10.46 -17.49 4.03
C SER A 14 -10.97 -17.28 5.45
N LYS A 15 -12.29 -17.10 5.56
CA LYS A 15 -13.11 -17.00 6.79
C LYS A 15 -13.08 -15.67 7.55
N VAL A 16 -13.68 -14.63 6.97
CA VAL A 16 -14.31 -13.56 7.77
C VAL A 16 -15.81 -13.55 7.44
N PRO A 17 -16.72 -13.74 8.42
CA PRO A 17 -18.14 -13.55 8.20
C PRO A 17 -18.43 -12.05 8.18
N LEU A 18 -18.26 -11.42 7.02
CA LEU A 18 -18.43 -9.97 6.84
C LEU A 18 -19.93 -9.65 6.81
N ARG A 19 -20.47 -9.05 7.88
CA ARG A 19 -21.78 -8.37 7.86
C ARG A 19 -21.76 -7.29 6.76
N ASN A 20 -22.89 -7.02 6.10
CA ASN A 20 -23.00 -6.04 5.00
C ASN A 20 -22.26 -4.71 5.23
N LYS A 21 -22.25 -4.19 6.47
CA LYS A 21 -21.50 -2.97 6.84
C LYS A 21 -19.98 -3.11 6.70
N ALA A 22 -19.42 -4.27 7.06
CA ALA A 22 -17.98 -4.54 6.94
C ALA A 22 -17.56 -4.70 5.46
N LEU A 23 -18.43 -5.26 4.61
CA LEU A 23 -18.19 -5.31 3.17
C LEU A 23 -18.18 -3.91 2.53
N ILE A 24 -19.12 -3.05 2.91
CA ILE A 24 -19.16 -1.66 2.43
C ILE A 24 -17.90 -0.91 2.87
N ALA A 25 -17.52 -1.02 4.14
CA ALA A 25 -16.30 -0.40 4.66
C ALA A 25 -15.03 -0.89 3.93
N ALA A 26 -14.93 -2.19 3.66
CA ALA A 26 -13.81 -2.76 2.90
C ALA A 26 -13.76 -2.24 1.45
N ARG A 27 -14.92 -2.10 0.79
CA ARG A 27 -15.00 -1.55 -0.58
C ARG A 27 -14.58 -0.08 -0.63
N GLU A 28 -15.05 0.72 0.31
CA GLU A 28 -14.64 2.13 0.41
C GLU A 28 -13.14 2.25 0.73
N ALA A 29 -12.59 1.37 1.58
CA ALA A 29 -11.17 1.34 1.85
C ALA A 29 -10.32 1.04 0.60
N VAL A 30 -10.68 0.01 -0.17
CA VAL A 30 -9.99 -0.31 -1.42
C VAL A 30 -10.08 0.84 -2.42
N LYS A 31 -11.25 1.47 -2.54
CA LYS A 31 -11.45 2.60 -3.45
C LYS A 31 -10.56 3.80 -3.10
N ASN A 32 -10.45 4.13 -1.81
CA ASN A 32 -9.64 5.26 -1.38
C ASN A 32 -8.14 4.98 -1.53
N ILE A 33 -7.68 3.78 -1.14
CA ILE A 33 -6.30 3.35 -1.40
C ILE A 33 -6.00 3.40 -2.90
N HIS A 34 -6.93 2.95 -3.75
CA HIS A 34 -6.76 3.00 -5.20
C HIS A 34 -6.67 4.43 -5.73
N GLN A 35 -7.47 5.37 -5.21
CA GLN A 35 -7.38 6.78 -5.62
C GLN A 35 -6.05 7.43 -5.23
N ASP A 36 -5.56 7.16 -4.02
CA ASP A 36 -4.28 7.71 -3.57
C ASP A 36 -3.10 7.08 -4.32
N VAL A 37 -3.19 5.79 -4.63
CA VAL A 37 -2.21 5.09 -5.48
C VAL A 37 -2.22 5.61 -6.92
N LEU A 38 -3.37 6.04 -7.46
CA LEU A 38 -3.41 6.65 -8.80
C LEU A 38 -2.60 7.95 -8.87
N VAL A 39 -2.41 8.66 -7.75
CA VAL A 39 -1.51 9.82 -7.71
C VAL A 39 -0.08 9.40 -8.01
N LEU A 40 0.37 8.26 -7.48
CA LEU A 40 1.69 7.69 -7.77
C LEU A 40 1.86 7.29 -9.24
N ALA A 41 0.78 6.91 -9.93
CA ALA A 41 0.85 6.62 -11.37
C ALA A 41 1.17 7.86 -12.21
N HIS A 42 0.84 9.07 -11.72
CA HIS A 42 1.06 10.32 -12.44
C HIS A 42 2.27 11.10 -11.93
N GLN A 43 2.58 11.00 -10.64
CA GLN A 43 3.64 11.74 -9.96
C GLN A 43 4.42 10.84 -8.99
N PRO A 44 5.11 9.80 -9.49
CA PRO A 44 5.82 8.84 -8.65
C PRO A 44 7.07 9.43 -7.99
N GLU A 45 7.57 10.59 -8.41
CA GLU A 45 8.67 11.29 -7.72
C GLU A 45 8.27 11.92 -6.37
N ASN A 46 6.98 12.09 -6.09
CA ASN A 46 6.51 12.80 -4.88
C ASN A 46 6.72 12.00 -3.58
N GLY A 47 6.84 10.68 -3.66
CA GLY A 47 7.16 9.87 -2.48
C GLY A 47 8.57 10.13 -1.99
N ARG A 48 8.70 10.08 -0.67
CA ARG A 48 9.95 10.32 0.03
C ARG A 48 10.87 9.11 -0.16
N PRO A 49 12.14 9.30 -0.55
CA PRO A 49 13.11 8.21 -0.54
C PRO A 49 13.22 7.61 0.86
N LEU A 50 13.30 6.29 0.93
CA LEU A 50 13.55 5.58 2.19
C LEU A 50 15.01 5.79 2.61
N ASN A 51 15.22 6.05 3.90
CA ASN A 51 16.58 6.12 4.45
C ASN A 51 17.30 4.77 4.28
N ASP A 52 18.61 4.84 4.05
CA ASP A 52 19.50 3.68 3.91
C ASP A 52 19.11 2.68 2.80
N MET A 53 18.28 3.11 1.84
CA MET A 53 17.88 2.35 0.67
C MET A 53 18.26 3.12 -0.62
N PRO A 54 18.35 2.42 -1.76
CA PRO A 54 18.48 3.08 -3.05
C PRO A 54 17.33 4.08 -3.30
N VAL A 55 17.62 5.18 -4.00
CA VAL A 55 16.71 6.34 -4.19
C VAL A 55 15.41 5.98 -4.93
N GLU A 56 15.41 4.84 -5.61
CA GLU A 56 14.25 4.29 -6.29
C GLU A 56 13.19 3.81 -5.29
N PHE A 57 13.58 3.43 -4.07
CA PHE A 57 12.67 2.97 -3.02
C PHE A 57 12.11 4.15 -2.23
N ARG A 58 10.78 4.25 -2.20
CA ARG A 58 10.06 5.42 -1.70
C ARG A 58 8.87 5.04 -0.84
N GLU A 59 8.50 5.96 0.03
CA GLU A 59 7.29 5.91 0.84
C GLU A 59 6.33 7.06 0.50
N TRP A 60 5.04 6.75 0.53
CA TRP A 60 3.97 7.72 0.36
C TRP A 60 2.91 7.54 1.44
N LEU A 61 2.56 8.64 2.09
CA LEU A 61 1.47 8.67 3.07
C LEU A 61 0.13 8.71 2.35
N ILE A 62 -0.69 7.71 2.63
CA ILE A 62 -2.08 7.59 2.19
C ILE A 62 -2.94 8.11 3.34
N ASP A 63 -3.62 9.23 3.12
CA ASP A 63 -4.50 9.85 4.11
C ASP A 63 -5.89 9.20 4.06
N PHE A 64 -5.93 7.94 4.49
CA PHE A 64 -7.15 7.16 4.58
C PHE A 64 -7.34 6.54 5.97
N GLY A 65 -8.52 6.74 6.55
CA GLY A 65 -8.90 6.20 7.86
C GLY A 65 -8.35 7.02 9.03
N GLN A 66 -8.43 6.48 10.24
CA GLN A 66 -8.00 7.20 11.45
C GLN A 66 -6.51 7.05 11.79
N SER A 67 -5.83 6.06 11.21
CA SER A 67 -4.47 5.68 11.60
C SER A 67 -3.41 6.00 10.54
N GLY A 68 -3.83 6.54 9.39
CA GLY A 68 -2.98 6.72 8.22
C GLY A 68 -2.54 5.37 7.63
N HIS A 69 -2.18 5.37 6.36
CA HIS A 69 -1.56 4.21 5.69
C HIS A 69 -0.30 4.67 4.97
N LEU A 70 0.63 3.74 4.73
CA LEU A 70 1.89 4.02 4.06
C LEU A 70 2.07 3.06 2.89
N ALA A 71 2.19 3.60 1.68
CA ALA A 71 2.58 2.82 0.51
C ALA A 71 4.10 2.83 0.39
N LEU A 72 4.70 1.63 0.37
CA LEU A 72 6.08 1.42 -0.03
C LEU A 72 6.09 1.05 -1.51
N TYR A 73 6.89 1.75 -2.31
CA TYR A 73 6.97 1.50 -3.73
C TYR A 73 8.38 1.73 -4.27
N ARG A 74 8.64 1.20 -5.46
CA ARG A 74 9.85 1.45 -6.23
C ARG A 74 9.49 2.23 -7.48
N TYR A 75 10.23 3.30 -7.76
CA TYR A 75 10.16 4.06 -9.00
C TYR A 75 11.57 4.24 -9.57
N ASP A 76 11.81 3.72 -10.77
CA ASP A 76 13.12 3.74 -11.42
C ASP A 76 13.24 4.75 -12.58
N GLY A 77 12.29 5.68 -12.68
CA GLY A 77 12.21 6.64 -13.78
C GLY A 77 11.27 6.18 -14.92
N PHE A 78 10.94 4.89 -14.98
CA PHE A 78 10.08 4.32 -16.02
C PHE A 78 8.83 3.67 -15.44
N GLU A 79 9.00 2.80 -14.44
CA GLU A 79 7.90 2.04 -13.86
C GLU A 79 7.77 2.28 -12.36
N THR A 80 6.51 2.32 -11.89
CA THR A 80 6.18 2.42 -10.47
C THR A 80 5.57 1.10 -10.02
N ILE A 81 6.23 0.45 -9.05
CA ILE A 81 5.80 -0.85 -8.52
C ILE A 81 5.51 -0.70 -7.04
N ILE A 82 4.27 -0.99 -6.64
CA ILE A 82 3.87 -1.03 -5.23
C ILE A 82 4.41 -2.31 -4.61
N LEU A 83 5.20 -2.16 -3.56
CA LEU A 83 5.81 -3.28 -2.84
C LEU A 83 4.95 -3.72 -1.65
N ALA A 84 4.39 -2.76 -0.92
CA ALA A 84 3.52 -3.02 0.21
C ALA A 84 2.63 -1.81 0.53
N VAL A 85 1.50 -2.08 1.18
CA VAL A 85 0.68 -1.08 1.87
C VAL A 85 0.61 -1.46 3.33
N LEU A 86 1.10 -0.58 4.20
CA LEU A 86 1.19 -0.78 5.64
C LEU A 86 0.14 0.11 6.32
N ALA A 87 -0.57 -0.44 7.31
CA ALA A 87 -1.38 0.39 8.19
C ALA A 87 -0.44 1.17 9.12
N GLY A 88 -0.58 2.49 9.16
CA GLY A 88 0.11 3.33 10.14
C GLY A 88 -0.43 3.02 11.52
N SER A 89 0.46 2.70 12.45
CA SER A 89 0.24 2.89 13.88
C SER A 89 1.13 4.08 14.24
N LEU A 90 0.72 5.29 13.83
CA LEU A 90 1.38 6.51 14.28
C LEU A 90 0.95 6.84 15.72
#